data_AF-A0A958IM82-F1
#
_entry.id   AF-A0A958IM82-F1
#
_cell.length_a   1.000
_cell.length_b   1.000
_cell.length_c   1.000
_cell.angle_alpha   90.00
_cell.angle_beta   90.00
_cell.angle_gamma   90.00
#
_symmetry.space_group_name_H-M   'P 1'
#
loop_
_entity.id
_entity.type
_entity.pdbx_description
1 polymer ?
#
loop_
_entity_poly.entity_id
_entity_poly.type
_entity_poly.pdbx_seq_one_letter_code
_entity_poly.pdbx_strand_id
1 'polypeptide(L)'
;WTNRLFRNHFNGSVLLDGFLYGFDNKNLKCINALTGEEQWANRDFGKGSVILADDKLYVQGENGQIALVKATPTGYTELGRHTALTGRCWTIPALANGKLYVRNMSELVCYDVK
;
A
#
# COMPACT_ATOMS: atom_id res chain seq x y z
N TRP A 1 19.95 -3.35 11.18
CA TRP A 1 19.88 -1.89 11.40
C TRP A 1 18.52 -1.56 12.04
N THR A 2 18.31 -0.38 12.63
CA THR A 2 17.01 0.04 13.22
C THR A 2 16.50 1.34 12.58
N ASN A 3 15.21 1.43 12.23
CA ASN A 3 14.59 2.64 11.65
C ASN A 3 13.61 3.32 12.59
N ARG A 4 13.53 4.65 12.51
CA ARG A 4 12.39 5.44 13.02
C ARG A 4 11.45 5.95 11.90
N LEU A 5 11.83 5.77 10.64
CA LEU A 5 11.17 6.25 9.44
C LEU A 5 10.23 5.22 8.78
N PHE A 6 10.03 4.05 9.40
CA PHE A 6 9.26 2.95 8.80
C PHE A 6 8.45 2.19 9.86
N ARG A 7 7.41 2.85 10.40
CA ARG A 7 6.55 2.33 11.48
C ARG A 7 5.20 1.88 10.91
N ASN A 8 5.09 0.58 10.64
CA ASN A 8 3.84 -0.05 10.22
C ASN A 8 2.73 0.19 11.25
N HIS A 9 1.53 0.53 10.79
CA HIS A 9 0.38 0.78 11.66
C HIS A 9 -0.66 -0.35 11.59
N PHE A 10 -1.12 -0.70 10.39
CA PHE A 10 -2.16 -1.72 10.20
C PHE A 10 -1.63 -2.98 9.54
N ASN A 11 -0.89 -2.80 8.44
CA ASN A 11 -0.39 -3.87 7.60
C ASN A 11 1.14 -3.91 7.66
N GLY A 12 1.70 -5.12 7.59
CA GLY A 12 3.14 -5.32 7.44
C GLY A 12 3.62 -4.87 6.07
N SER A 13 4.87 -4.41 5.99
CA SER A 13 5.49 -4.06 4.72
C SER A 13 5.73 -5.29 3.86
N VAL A 14 5.84 -5.08 2.55
CA VAL A 14 6.17 -6.13 1.56
C VAL A 14 7.61 -5.94 1.08
N LEU A 15 8.32 -7.03 0.81
CA LEU A 15 9.69 -7.04 0.32
C LEU A 15 9.70 -7.45 -1.17
N LEU A 16 10.35 -6.66 -2.01
CA LEU A 16 10.66 -7.02 -3.40
C LEU A 16 12.08 -6.52 -3.73
N ASP A 17 12.90 -7.39 -4.32
CA ASP A 17 14.25 -7.05 -4.83
C ASP A 17 15.15 -6.25 -3.86
N GLY A 18 15.06 -6.55 -2.57
CA GLY A 18 15.87 -5.89 -1.53
C GLY A 18 15.31 -4.55 -1.03
N PHE A 19 14.08 -4.19 -1.43
CA PHE A 19 13.39 -2.98 -0.98
C PHE A 19 12.09 -3.31 -0.27
N LEU A 20 11.84 -2.64 0.86
CA LEU A 20 10.60 -2.74 1.61
C LEU A 20 9.65 -1.63 1.20
N TYR A 21 8.40 -1.99 0.93
CA TYR A 21 7.32 -1.07 0.61
C TYR A 21 6.24 -1.17 1.69
N GLY A 22 5.80 -0.04 2.24
CA GLY A 22 4.85 -0.06 3.34
C GLY A 22 4.56 1.32 3.89
N PHE A 23 3.67 1.36 4.89
CA PHE A 23 3.27 2.62 5.51
C PHE A 23 4.10 2.92 6.75
N ASP A 24 4.73 4.11 6.77
CA ASP A 24 5.17 4.76 8.00
C ASP A 24 4.07 5.71 8.49
N ASN A 25 3.21 5.19 9.36
CA ASN A 25 1.99 5.87 9.83
C ASN A 25 1.06 6.28 8.66
N LYS A 26 1.24 7.48 8.10
CA LYS A 26 0.43 8.06 7.01
C LYS A 26 1.15 8.15 5.66
N ASN A 27 2.40 7.72 5.60
CA ASN A 27 3.23 7.88 4.43
C ASN A 27 3.50 6.50 3.83
N LEU A 28 3.13 6.29 2.57
CA LEU A 28 3.60 5.14 1.81
C LEU A 28 5.06 5.38 1.44
N LYS A 29 5.93 4.41 1.73
CA LYS A 29 7.37 4.57 1.56
C LYS A 29 7.99 3.35 0.91
N CYS A 30 9.14 3.59 0.26
CA CYS A 30 10.10 2.56 -0.12
C CYS A 30 11.40 2.79 0.64
N ILE A 31 11.93 1.74 1.27
CA ILE A 31 13.24 1.78 1.93
C ILE A 31 14.12 0.64 1.43
N ASN A 32 15.42 0.86 1.37
CA ASN A 32 16.38 -0.23 1.15
C ASN A 32 16.38 -1.15 2.39
N ALA A 33 16.11 -2.44 2.19
CA ALA A 33 15.94 -3.39 3.29
C ALA A 33 17.25 -3.70 4.03
N LEU A 34 18.40 -3.54 3.35
CA LEU A 34 19.72 -3.80 3.92
C LEU A 34 20.26 -2.58 4.70
N THR A 35 20.09 -1.37 4.15
CA THR A 35 20.68 -0.15 4.73
C THR A 35 19.69 0.63 5.60
N GLY A 36 18.39 0.50 5.33
CA GLY A 36 17.34 1.30 5.96
C GLY A 36 17.12 2.68 5.33
N GLU A 37 17.82 3.00 4.26
CA GLU A 37 17.73 4.27 3.55
C GLU A 37 16.39 4.43 2.84
N GLU A 38 15.74 5.58 3.03
CA GLU A 38 14.51 5.93 2.32
C GLU A 38 14.81 6.25 0.86
N GLN A 39 14.16 5.54 -0.05
CA GLN A 39 14.26 5.78 -1.49
C GLN A 39 13.23 6.80 -1.95
N TRP A 40 12.01 6.71 -1.41
CA TRP A 40 10.96 7.69 -1.64
C TRP A 40 9.83 7.58 -0.60
N ALA A 41 9.03 8.63 -0.51
CA ALA A 41 7.81 8.71 0.29
C ALA A 41 6.67 9.42 -0.47
N ASN A 42 5.45 8.91 -0.32
CA ASN A 42 4.21 9.53 -0.79
C ASN A 42 3.23 9.70 0.39
N ARG A 43 2.49 10.82 0.43
CA ARG A 43 1.63 11.21 1.56
C ARG A 43 0.14 11.24 1.22
N ASP A 44 -0.24 10.79 0.04
CA ASP A 44 -1.56 11.05 -0.54
C ASP A 44 -2.63 10.04 -0.09
N PHE A 45 -2.24 9.03 0.68
CA PHE A 45 -3.12 7.94 1.11
C PHE A 45 -3.62 8.07 2.55
N GLY A 46 -2.98 8.93 3.35
CA GLY A 46 -3.16 8.89 4.79
C GLY A 46 -2.71 7.54 5.36
N LYS A 47 -3.36 7.03 6.40
CA LYS A 47 -3.06 5.67 6.89
C LYS A 47 -3.54 4.63 5.87
N GLY A 48 -2.78 3.55 5.68
CA GLY A 48 -3.14 2.56 4.67
C GLY A 48 -2.51 1.20 4.85
N SER A 49 -2.75 0.36 3.85
CA SER A 49 -2.22 -1.00 3.71
C SER A 49 -1.72 -1.25 2.29
N VAL A 50 -0.82 -2.22 2.12
CA VAL A 50 -0.28 -2.60 0.81
C VAL A 50 -0.42 -4.11 0.59
N ILE A 51 -0.62 -4.51 -0.66
CA ILE A 51 -0.42 -5.89 -1.13
C ILE A 51 0.53 -5.83 -2.33
N LEU A 52 1.47 -6.75 -2.41
CA LEU A 52 2.32 -6.93 -3.58
C LEU A 52 1.80 -8.08 -4.44
N ALA A 53 1.56 -7.82 -5.73
CA ALA A 53 1.28 -8.85 -6.72
C ALA A 53 1.65 -8.35 -8.13
N ASP A 54 2.18 -9.23 -8.97
CA ASP A 54 2.65 -8.93 -10.33
C ASP A 54 3.52 -7.66 -10.40
N ASP A 55 4.49 -7.55 -9.49
CA ASP A 55 5.43 -6.42 -9.34
C ASP A 55 4.77 -5.05 -9.16
N LYS A 56 3.53 -5.05 -8.66
CA LYS A 56 2.74 -3.85 -8.38
C LYS A 56 2.25 -3.86 -6.94
N LEU A 57 2.20 -2.67 -6.36
CA LEU A 57 1.61 -2.42 -5.05
C LEU A 57 0.15 -2.05 -5.24
N TYR A 58 -0.74 -2.84 -4.64
CA TYR A 58 -2.13 -2.50 -4.42
C TYR A 58 -2.23 -1.77 -3.09
N VAL A 59 -2.48 -0.47 -3.16
CA VAL A 59 -2.48 0.43 -2.00
C VAL A 59 -3.92 0.77 -1.65
N GLN A 60 -4.32 0.53 -0.40
CA GLN A 60 -5.58 1.04 0.14
C GLN A 60 -5.27 2.16 1.14
N GLY A 61 -5.86 3.33 0.93
CA GLY A 61 -5.75 4.48 1.86
C GLY A 61 -6.97 4.68 2.75
N GLU A 62 -6.87 5.60 3.71
CA GLU A 62 -7.81 5.67 4.85
C GLU A 62 -9.23 6.14 4.49
N ASN A 63 -9.41 6.77 3.33
CA ASN A 63 -10.70 7.30 2.89
C ASN A 63 -11.34 6.46 1.78
N GLY A 64 -10.90 5.20 1.62
CA GLY A 64 -11.49 4.23 0.70
C GLY A 64 -10.95 4.26 -0.72
N GLN A 65 -9.95 5.09 -0.99
CA GLN A 65 -9.19 5.04 -2.24
C GLN A 65 -8.35 3.77 -2.32
N ILE A 66 -8.36 3.15 -3.49
CA ILE A 66 -7.41 2.12 -3.91
C ILE A 66 -6.56 2.68 -5.06
N ALA A 67 -5.28 2.33 -5.06
CA ALA A 67 -4.37 2.68 -6.13
C ALA A 67 -3.47 1.50 -6.50
N LEU A 68 -3.07 1.47 -7.76
CA LEU A 68 -2.05 0.57 -8.27
C LEU A 68 -0.77 1.38 -8.47
N VAL A 69 0.34 0.95 -7.88
CA VAL A 69 1.61 1.68 -7.88
C VAL A 69 2.72 0.73 -8.32
N LYS A 70 3.68 1.17 -9.12
CA LYS A 70 4.85 0.35 -9.46
C LYS A 70 5.67 0.04 -8.20
N ALA A 71 6.07 -1.21 -8.01
CA ALA A 71 6.99 -1.61 -6.95
C ALA A 71 8.45 -1.38 -7.40
N THR A 72 8.90 -0.12 -7.42
CA THR A 72 10.26 0.25 -7.83
C THR A 72 10.92 1.17 -6.81
N PRO A 73 12.24 1.05 -6.54
CA PRO A 73 12.96 1.98 -5.69
C PRO A 73 13.22 3.34 -6.36
N THR A 74 13.08 3.46 -7.68
CA THR A 74 13.45 4.69 -8.40
C THR A 74 12.55 5.89 -8.13
N GLY A 75 11.38 5.68 -7.54
CA GLY A 75 10.42 6.72 -7.21
C GLY A 75 8.99 6.21 -7.16
N TYR A 76 8.10 7.05 -6.62
CA TYR A 76 6.67 6.79 -6.66
C TYR A 76 6.13 6.90 -8.09
N THR A 77 5.45 5.87 -8.58
CA THR A 77 4.76 5.90 -9.89
C THR A 77 3.41 5.22 -9.79
N GLU A 78 2.35 6.03 -9.72
CA GLU A 78 0.97 5.56 -9.75
C GLU A 78 0.56 5.16 -11.17
N LEU A 79 -0.04 3.97 -11.30
CA LEU A 79 -0.58 3.44 -12.55
C LEU A 79 -2.06 3.75 -12.70
N GLY A 80 -2.78 3.92 -11.59
CA GLY A 80 -4.18 4.29 -11.56
C GLY A 80 -4.72 4.31 -10.14
N ARG A 81 -5.86 5.00 -9.96
CA ARG A 81 -6.54 5.16 -8.67
C ARG A 81 -8.04 5.18 -8.86
N HIS A 82 -8.74 4.62 -7.89
CA HIS A 82 -10.19 4.59 -7.83
C HIS A 82 -10.67 4.75 -6.38
N THR A 83 -11.78 5.45 -6.16
CA THR A 83 -12.42 5.52 -4.85
C THR A 83 -13.35 4.31 -4.71
N ALA A 84 -12.87 3.26 -4.04
CA ALA A 84 -13.59 2.00 -3.90
C ALA A 84 -14.74 2.07 -2.89
N LEU A 85 -14.53 2.82 -1.81
CA LEU A 85 -15.45 2.95 -0.70
C LEU A 85 -15.49 4.40 -0.25
N THR A 86 -16.53 4.77 0.50
CA THR A 86 -16.57 6.03 1.23
C THR A 86 -16.38 5.80 2.73
N GLY A 87 -15.93 6.84 3.45
CA GLY A 87 -15.67 6.74 4.88
C GLY A 87 -14.37 6.03 5.24
N ARG A 88 -14.24 5.71 6.53
CA ARG A 88 -12.97 5.24 7.12
C ARG A 88 -12.66 3.79 6.73
N CYS A 89 -11.54 3.60 6.06
CA CYS A 89 -11.04 2.32 5.56
C CYS A 89 -9.70 1.97 6.19
N TRP A 90 -9.71 1.32 7.35
CA TRP A 90 -8.51 0.88 8.07
C TRP A 90 -8.34 -0.64 8.10
N THR A 91 -9.01 -1.34 7.20
CA THR A 91 -8.89 -2.81 7.06
C THR A 91 -7.84 -3.12 6.01
N ILE A 92 -7.17 -4.27 6.16
CA ILE A 92 -6.21 -4.76 5.17
C ILE A 92 -7.04 -5.37 4.02
N PRO A 93 -6.81 -4.98 2.75
CA PRO A 93 -7.51 -5.59 1.63
C PRO A 93 -7.07 -7.06 1.48
N ALA A 94 -7.83 -7.84 0.71
CA ALA A 94 -7.44 -9.19 0.31
C ALA A 94 -7.42 -9.32 -1.21
N LEU A 95 -6.44 -10.02 -1.75
CA LEU A 95 -6.32 -10.30 -3.17
C LEU A 95 -6.35 -11.81 -3.39
N ALA A 96 -7.31 -12.30 -4.17
CA ALA A 96 -7.43 -13.72 -4.48
C ALA A 96 -8.09 -13.91 -5.85
N ASN A 97 -7.58 -14.84 -6.65
CA ASN A 97 -8.17 -15.23 -7.95
C ASN A 97 -8.42 -14.05 -8.91
N GLY A 98 -7.55 -13.03 -8.90
CA GLY A 98 -7.73 -11.83 -9.72
C GLY A 98 -8.80 -10.86 -9.19
N LYS A 99 -9.22 -11.01 -7.93
CA LYS A 99 -10.23 -10.16 -7.30
C LYS A 99 -9.66 -9.47 -6.07
N LEU A 100 -9.82 -8.15 -6.03
CA LEU A 100 -9.44 -7.31 -4.90
C LEU A 100 -10.68 -7.06 -4.04
N TYR A 101 -10.63 -7.52 -2.79
CA TYR A 101 -11.66 -7.34 -1.79
C TYR A 101 -11.27 -6.20 -0.85
N VAL A 102 -12.13 -5.20 -0.76
CA VAL A 102 -11.92 -3.97 0.02
C VAL A 102 -13.13 -3.78 0.91
N ARG A 103 -12.94 -3.47 2.19
CA ARG A 103 -14.06 -3.23 3.10
C ARG A 103 -13.83 -2.08 4.07
N ASN A 104 -14.92 -1.53 4.57
CA ASN A 104 -14.95 -0.64 5.73
C ASN A 104 -15.79 -1.30 6.85
N MET A 105 -16.36 -0.49 7.75
CA MET A 105 -17.21 -0.97 8.84
C MET A 105 -18.64 -1.34 8.41
N SER A 106 -19.09 -0.87 7.24
CA SER A 106 -20.48 -0.98 6.78
C SER A 106 -20.67 -1.80 5.51
N GLU A 107 -19.65 -1.90 4.67
CA GLU A 107 -19.73 -2.51 3.33
C GLU A 107 -18.42 -3.18 2.93
N LEU A 108 -18.54 -4.11 1.99
CA LEU A 108 -17.45 -4.81 1.31
C LEU A 108 -17.72 -4.77 -0.19
N VAL A 109 -16.71 -4.39 -0.95
CA VAL A 109 -16.72 -4.35 -2.41
C VAL A 109 -15.65 -5.29 -2.96
N CYS A 110 -15.89 -5.76 -4.18
CA CYS A 110 -15.00 -6.66 -4.90
C CYS A 110 -14.76 -6.11 -6.30
N TYR A 111 -13.49 -5.92 -6.66
CA TYR A 111 -13.09 -5.48 -7.98
C TYR A 111 -12.39 -6.61 -8.73
N ASP A 112 -12.69 -6.76 -10.01
CA ASP A 112 -11.87 -7.57 -10.91
C ASP A 112 -10.61 -6.77 -11.29
N VAL A 113 -9.45 -7.40 -11.16
CA VAL A 113 -8.14 -6.77 -11.38
C VAL A 113 -7.24 -7.59 -12.33
N LYS A 114 -7.84 -8.53 -13.07
CA LYS A 114 -7.19 -9.21 -14.21
C LYS A 114 -7.35 -8.45 -15.52
#